data_AF-A0A838T5J1-F1
#
_entry.id   AF-A0A838T5J1-F1
#
_cell.length_a   1.000
_cell.length_b   1.000
_cell.length_c   1.000
_cell.angle_alpha   90.00
_cell.angle_beta   90.00
_cell.angle_gamma   90.00
#
_symmetry.space_group_name_H-M   'P 1'
#
loop_
_entity.id
_entity.type
_entity.pdbx_description
1 polymer ?
#
loop_
_entity_poly.entity_id
_entity_poly.type
_entity_poly.pdbx_seq_one_letter_code
_entity_poly.pdbx_strand_id
1 'polypeptide(L)'
;MKATMKIFFTCLLNFAAIVTTLAQQPDKDNPKPFTTTLQQDQCTFVSSGRNTYSILEPGYQMVYQGMDGKDKVDLIITVTNQTRRVGSVETRIVTEDESVNGSLIEKSRNFFAFCKETGSIYYFGEEVDIYKDGKITDHEGQWIAGEQNKAGLEMPGLPLLGSRFFQEIAPEVAMDRKEVISIGESYEVPAGNFKSCLRIQETTPLEPGEIEYKVYAPEIGLLQDENAKLVRYGFVKL
;
A
#
# COMPACT_ATOMS: atom_id res chain seq x y z
N MET A 1 -2.22 -10.10 23.84
CA MET A 1 -0.80 -10.43 23.61
C MET A 1 -0.61 -10.49 22.11
N LYS A 2 -0.30 -9.35 21.47
CA LYS A 2 0.35 -9.36 20.16
C LYS A 2 1.74 -9.96 20.38
N ALA A 3 2.14 -10.91 19.55
CA ALA A 3 3.51 -11.41 19.53
C ALA A 3 4.15 -11.06 18.19
N THR A 4 4.19 -9.78 17.87
CA THR A 4 5.12 -9.24 16.88
C THR A 4 6.26 -8.60 17.66
N MET A 5 7.28 -9.41 17.95
CA MET A 5 8.51 -8.95 18.56
C MET A 5 9.39 -8.36 17.45
N LYS A 6 9.17 -7.10 17.07
CA LYS A 6 10.10 -6.33 16.23
C LYS A 6 10.93 -5.42 17.13
N ILE A 7 12.24 -5.59 17.08
CA ILE A 7 13.25 -5.01 18.00
C ILE A 7 13.58 -3.58 17.55
N PHE A 8 13.49 -2.62 18.47
CA PHE A 8 13.89 -1.22 18.26
C PHE A 8 15.39 -1.09 17.95
N PHE A 9 15.74 -0.37 16.87
CA PHE A 9 17.09 0.17 16.69
C PHE A 9 17.06 1.61 16.17
N THR A 10 17.45 2.53 17.04
CA THR A 10 17.75 3.94 16.75
C THR A 10 19.09 4.00 16.02
N CYS A 11 19.13 4.56 14.81
CA CYS A 11 20.38 4.83 14.10
C CYS A 11 20.46 6.32 13.72
N LEU A 12 21.34 7.05 14.39
CA LEU A 12 21.74 8.42 14.10
C LEU A 12 22.62 8.44 12.85
N LEU A 13 22.24 9.19 11.82
CA LEU A 13 23.12 9.51 10.68
C LEU A 13 23.11 11.02 10.40
N ASN A 14 24.32 11.58 10.41
CA ASN A 14 24.64 12.98 10.12
C ASN A 14 24.41 13.30 8.63
N PHE A 15 23.65 14.36 8.34
CA PHE A 15 23.50 14.90 6.99
C PHE A 15 24.63 15.88 6.65
N ALA A 16 25.35 15.62 5.55
CA ALA A 16 26.15 16.61 4.85
C ALA A 16 25.24 17.40 3.87
N ALA A 17 25.34 18.73 3.90
CA ALA A 17 24.48 19.64 3.17
C ALA A 17 24.85 19.78 1.68
N ILE A 18 23.85 19.73 0.79
CA ILE A 18 23.93 20.26 -0.58
C ILE A 18 22.68 21.11 -0.84
N VAL A 19 22.91 22.31 -1.37
CA VAL A 19 21.96 23.43 -1.45
C VAL A 19 21.23 23.48 -2.80
N THR A 20 19.90 23.35 -2.69
CA THR A 20 18.74 23.94 -3.40
C THR A 20 18.59 23.99 -4.93
N THR A 21 17.44 23.45 -5.36
CA THR A 21 16.41 24.24 -6.07
C THR A 21 15.20 24.40 -5.15
N LEU A 22 14.62 25.60 -5.04
CA LEU A 22 13.50 25.92 -4.14
C LEU A 22 12.18 25.33 -4.66
N ALA A 23 11.96 24.04 -4.44
CA ALA A 23 10.61 23.58 -4.15
C ALA A 23 10.32 23.95 -2.69
N GLN A 24 9.20 24.62 -2.43
CA GLN A 24 8.72 24.86 -1.06
C GLN A 24 8.61 23.50 -0.37
N GLN A 25 9.55 23.20 0.53
CA GLN A 25 9.43 22.01 1.36
C GLN A 25 8.18 22.15 2.22
N PRO A 26 7.37 21.09 2.37
CA PRO A 26 6.22 21.12 3.26
C PRO A 26 6.67 21.55 4.66
N ASP A 27 5.88 22.42 5.30
CA ASP A 27 6.11 22.90 6.65
C ASP A 27 6.10 21.72 7.63
N LYS A 28 7.29 21.34 8.11
CA LYS A 28 7.48 20.19 8.99
C LYS A 28 6.91 20.43 10.40
N ASP A 29 6.75 21.69 10.79
CA ASP A 29 6.36 22.07 12.15
C ASP A 29 4.84 22.17 12.34
N ASN A 30 4.08 22.21 11.24
CA ASN A 30 2.61 22.18 11.27
C ASN A 30 2.04 21.46 10.04
N PRO A 31 2.10 20.12 10.01
CA PRO A 31 1.72 19.38 8.82
C PRO A 31 0.20 19.44 8.61
N LYS A 32 -0.23 19.62 7.36
CA LYS A 32 -1.66 19.69 6.98
C LYS A 32 -2.44 18.48 7.53
N PRO A 33 -3.72 18.61 7.91
CA PRO A 33 -4.50 17.45 8.33
C PRO A 33 -4.62 16.40 7.22
N PHE A 34 -4.77 15.14 7.61
CA PHE A 34 -5.04 14.06 6.67
C PHE A 34 -6.45 14.20 6.08
N THR A 35 -6.57 14.01 4.77
CA THR A 35 -7.84 14.09 4.06
C THR A 35 -8.67 12.84 4.30
N THR A 36 -9.89 13.02 4.80
CA THR A 36 -10.90 11.96 4.99
C THR A 36 -12.06 12.08 4.00
N THR A 37 -12.26 13.25 3.39
CA THR A 37 -13.27 13.48 2.34
C THR A 37 -12.64 13.21 0.98
N LEU A 38 -12.83 12.01 0.46
CA LEU A 38 -12.11 11.50 -0.71
C LEU A 38 -12.91 11.58 -2.02
N GLN A 39 -13.93 12.44 -2.11
CA GLN A 39 -14.73 12.71 -3.33
C GLN A 39 -15.27 11.45 -4.06
N GLN A 40 -15.59 10.39 -3.30
CA GLN A 40 -16.07 9.11 -3.84
C GLN A 40 -17.44 9.24 -4.55
N ASP A 41 -18.23 10.22 -4.14
CA ASP A 41 -19.54 10.56 -4.72
C ASP A 41 -19.45 11.05 -6.17
N GLN A 42 -18.28 11.46 -6.62
CA GLN A 42 -18.02 11.91 -7.99
C GLN A 42 -17.49 10.80 -8.91
N CYS A 43 -17.31 9.58 -8.38
CA CYS A 43 -16.65 8.49 -9.08
C CYS A 43 -17.65 7.50 -9.71
N THR A 44 -17.47 7.26 -11.01
CA THR A 44 -17.94 6.04 -11.67
C THR A 44 -16.90 4.95 -11.45
N PHE A 45 -17.12 4.08 -10.47
CA PHE A 45 -16.19 3.00 -10.17
C PHE A 45 -16.26 1.85 -11.18
N VAL A 46 -15.09 1.33 -11.55
CA VAL A 46 -14.92 0.12 -12.36
C VAL A 46 -13.88 -0.82 -11.75
N SER A 47 -14.04 -2.12 -11.98
CA SER A 47 -13.19 -3.18 -11.44
C SER A 47 -11.89 -3.43 -12.23
N SER A 48 -11.50 -2.52 -13.11
CA SER A 48 -10.25 -2.59 -13.87
C SER A 48 -9.84 -1.19 -14.32
N GLY A 49 -8.54 -0.93 -14.30
CA GLY A 49 -7.95 0.34 -14.71
C GLY A 49 -6.51 0.42 -14.25
N ARG A 50 -5.82 1.49 -14.63
CA ARG A 50 -4.49 1.79 -14.11
C ARG A 50 -4.27 3.30 -14.08
N ASN A 51 -3.38 3.73 -13.22
CA ASN A 51 -2.76 5.04 -13.28
C ASN A 51 -1.24 4.87 -13.30
N THR A 52 -0.51 5.99 -13.28
CA THR A 52 0.95 6.00 -13.37
C THR A 52 1.62 5.05 -12.36
N TYR A 53 1.08 4.89 -11.14
CA TYR A 53 1.75 4.17 -10.06
C TYR A 53 0.97 2.95 -9.56
N SER A 54 -0.12 2.56 -10.22
CA SER A 54 -0.92 1.40 -9.80
C SER A 54 -1.65 0.78 -10.98
N ILE A 55 -1.54 -0.55 -11.10
CA ILE A 55 -2.17 -1.36 -12.15
C ILE A 55 -3.19 -2.27 -11.48
N LEU A 56 -4.47 -2.07 -11.80
CA LEU A 56 -5.60 -2.88 -11.32
C LEU A 56 -6.16 -3.76 -12.44
N GLU A 57 -5.32 -4.12 -13.39
CA GLU A 57 -5.72 -4.97 -14.52
C GLU A 57 -5.48 -6.46 -14.21
N PRO A 58 -6.47 -7.33 -14.46
CA PRO A 58 -6.36 -8.76 -14.19
C PRO A 58 -5.12 -9.41 -14.81
N GLY A 59 -4.47 -10.26 -14.02
CA GLY A 59 -3.26 -10.99 -14.40
C GLY A 59 -1.97 -10.26 -14.05
N TYR A 60 -2.03 -8.99 -13.63
CA TYR A 60 -0.82 -8.31 -13.16
C TYR A 60 -0.36 -8.91 -11.83
N GLN A 61 0.90 -9.33 -11.76
CA GLN A 61 1.51 -9.93 -10.58
C GLN A 61 2.82 -9.21 -10.23
N MET A 62 3.07 -9.06 -8.93
CA MET A 62 4.31 -8.55 -8.36
C MET A 62 4.79 -9.53 -7.29
N VAL A 63 6.10 -9.83 -7.31
CA VAL A 63 6.75 -10.73 -6.36
C VAL A 63 7.86 -9.98 -5.66
N TYR A 64 7.90 -10.07 -4.34
CA TYR A 64 8.82 -9.37 -3.47
C TYR A 64 9.57 -10.35 -2.59
N GLN A 65 10.81 -10.00 -2.24
CA GLN A 65 11.62 -10.74 -1.29
C GLN A 65 12.33 -9.78 -0.34
N GLY A 66 12.41 -10.16 0.92
CA GLY A 66 13.03 -9.38 1.98
C GLY A 66 13.55 -10.24 3.12
N MET A 67 14.05 -9.57 4.15
CA MET A 67 14.49 -10.20 5.40
C MET A 67 13.89 -9.42 6.56
N ASP A 68 13.34 -10.12 7.55
CA ASP A 68 13.05 -9.58 8.88
C ASP A 68 14.00 -10.24 9.89
N GLY A 69 15.04 -9.50 10.29
CA GLY A 69 16.16 -10.06 11.03
C GLY A 69 16.85 -11.20 10.26
N LYS A 70 16.64 -12.44 10.71
CA LYS A 70 17.19 -13.66 10.09
C LYS A 70 16.19 -14.40 9.20
N ASP A 71 14.93 -14.02 9.26
CA ASP A 71 13.84 -14.74 8.64
C ASP A 71 13.59 -14.16 7.24
N LYS A 72 13.46 -15.05 6.25
CA LYS A 72 13.19 -14.66 4.87
C LYS A 72 11.71 -14.35 4.72
N VAL A 73 11.39 -13.20 4.13
CA VAL A 73 10.01 -12.79 3.80
C VAL A 73 9.82 -12.85 2.29
N ASP A 74 8.76 -13.51 1.83
CA ASP A 74 8.30 -13.51 0.45
C ASP A 74 6.87 -12.96 0.42
N LEU A 75 6.58 -12.05 -0.50
CA LEU A 75 5.25 -11.49 -0.72
C LEU A 75 4.89 -11.61 -2.20
N ILE A 76 3.69 -12.13 -2.50
CA ILE A 76 3.16 -12.20 -3.86
C ILE A 76 1.84 -11.45 -3.91
N ILE A 77 1.80 -10.38 -4.70
CA ILE A 77 0.60 -9.59 -4.96
C ILE A 77 0.09 -9.95 -6.34
N THR A 78 -1.19 -10.35 -6.45
CA THR A 78 -1.81 -10.72 -7.74
C THR A 78 -3.14 -10.01 -7.93
N VAL A 79 -3.26 -9.25 -9.01
CA VAL A 79 -4.54 -8.70 -9.47
C VAL A 79 -5.31 -9.82 -10.17
N THR A 80 -6.35 -10.35 -9.52
CA THR A 80 -7.05 -11.55 -9.99
C THR A 80 -8.07 -11.23 -11.10
N ASN A 81 -8.64 -12.25 -11.74
CA ASN A 81 -9.78 -12.10 -12.65
C ASN A 81 -11.12 -12.07 -11.89
N GLN A 82 -11.09 -12.24 -10.57
CA GLN A 82 -12.27 -12.25 -9.72
C GLN A 82 -12.65 -10.82 -9.28
N THR A 83 -13.95 -10.62 -9.11
CA THR A 83 -14.54 -9.39 -8.59
C THR A 83 -15.44 -9.72 -7.41
N ARG A 84 -15.64 -8.74 -6.53
CA ARG A 84 -16.62 -8.81 -5.44
C ARG A 84 -17.44 -7.53 -5.45
N ARG A 85 -18.71 -7.61 -5.07
CA ARG A 85 -19.50 -6.41 -4.82
C ARG A 85 -19.36 -5.98 -3.36
N VAL A 86 -18.94 -4.73 -3.14
CA VAL A 86 -18.93 -4.07 -1.82
C VAL A 86 -19.88 -2.88 -1.90
N GLY A 87 -21.00 -2.95 -1.19
CA GLY A 87 -22.10 -2.01 -1.35
C GLY A 87 -22.64 -2.01 -2.80
N SER A 88 -22.65 -0.86 -3.45
CA SER A 88 -23.05 -0.71 -4.86
C SER A 88 -21.90 -0.88 -5.86
N VAL A 89 -20.66 -0.97 -5.38
CA VAL A 89 -19.45 -0.95 -6.20
C VAL A 89 -18.98 -2.37 -6.50
N GLU A 90 -18.71 -2.66 -7.77
CA GLU A 90 -17.97 -3.87 -8.17
C GLU A 90 -16.47 -3.61 -8.06
N THR A 91 -15.81 -4.32 -7.14
CA THR A 91 -14.39 -4.20 -6.86
C THR A 91 -13.61 -5.36 -7.47
N ARG A 92 -12.36 -5.10 -7.82
CA ARG A 92 -11.36 -6.10 -8.19
C ARG A 92 -10.81 -6.73 -6.91
N ILE A 93 -10.69 -8.05 -6.91
CA ILE A 93 -9.96 -8.76 -5.86
C ILE A 93 -8.47 -8.77 -6.22
N VAL A 94 -7.64 -8.20 -5.36
CA VAL A 94 -6.19 -8.33 -5.37
C VAL A 94 -5.81 -9.20 -4.19
N THR A 95 -5.05 -10.27 -4.41
CA THR A 95 -4.60 -11.14 -3.32
C THR A 95 -3.18 -10.83 -2.95
N GLU A 96 -2.88 -10.84 -1.66
CA GLU A 96 -1.52 -10.79 -1.13
C GLU A 96 -1.25 -12.07 -0.35
N ASP A 97 -0.24 -12.82 -0.76
CA ASP A 97 0.22 -14.04 -0.11
C ASP A 97 1.58 -13.74 0.54
N GLU A 98 1.62 -13.65 1.87
CA GLU A 98 2.84 -13.41 2.63
C GLU A 98 3.35 -14.71 3.28
N SER A 99 4.63 -15.00 3.07
CA SER A 99 5.29 -16.18 3.62
C SER A 99 6.58 -15.82 4.34
N VAL A 100 6.79 -16.47 5.50
CA VAL A 100 8.04 -16.39 6.27
C VAL A 100 8.74 -17.75 6.24
N ASN A 101 10.01 -17.76 5.83
CA ASN A 101 10.83 -18.97 5.66
C ASN A 101 10.10 -20.05 4.83
N GLY A 102 9.34 -19.63 3.82
CA GLY A 102 8.57 -20.50 2.93
C GLY A 102 7.25 -21.04 3.50
N SER A 103 6.86 -20.64 4.72
CA SER A 103 5.55 -20.96 5.29
C SER A 103 4.61 -19.78 5.10
N LEU A 104 3.43 -20.01 4.51
CA LEU A 104 2.38 -19.00 4.40
C LEU A 104 1.95 -18.58 5.81
N ILE A 105 2.06 -17.29 6.11
CA ILE A 105 1.66 -16.71 7.40
C ILE A 105 0.39 -15.87 7.27
N GLU A 106 0.13 -15.31 6.11
CA GLU A 106 -1.05 -14.49 5.85
C GLU A 106 -1.49 -14.60 4.39
N LYS A 107 -2.80 -14.58 4.19
CA LYS A 107 -3.41 -14.35 2.87
C LYS A 107 -4.50 -13.31 3.01
N SER A 108 -4.37 -12.19 2.30
CA SER A 108 -5.42 -11.18 2.20
C SER A 108 -6.09 -11.18 0.82
N ARG A 109 -7.35 -10.75 0.78
CA ARG A 109 -8.12 -10.46 -0.44
C ARG A 109 -8.62 -9.04 -0.34
N ASN A 110 -7.96 -8.17 -1.08
CA ASN A 110 -8.13 -6.72 -1.03
C ASN A 110 -9.08 -6.27 -2.14
N PHE A 111 -10.05 -5.42 -1.80
CA PHE A 111 -11.13 -5.00 -2.68
C PHE A 111 -10.87 -3.58 -3.20
N PHE A 112 -10.39 -3.46 -4.44
CA PHE A 112 -10.08 -2.16 -5.03
C PHE A 112 -11.02 -1.79 -6.16
N ALA A 113 -11.23 -0.50 -6.39
CA ALA A 113 -11.89 -0.01 -7.60
C ALA A 113 -11.19 1.23 -8.18
N PHE A 114 -11.24 1.36 -9.50
CA PHE A 114 -10.71 2.50 -10.24
C PHE A 114 -11.82 3.53 -10.48
N CYS A 115 -11.55 4.79 -10.17
CA CYS A 115 -12.43 5.91 -10.46
C CYS A 115 -12.12 6.49 -11.85
N LYS A 116 -13.09 6.43 -12.78
CA LYS A 116 -12.88 6.86 -14.17
C LYS A 116 -12.57 8.36 -14.32
N GLU A 117 -13.13 9.17 -13.43
CA GLU A 117 -13.06 10.63 -13.48
C GLU A 117 -11.72 11.16 -12.96
N THR A 118 -11.17 10.52 -11.92
CA THR A 118 -9.95 11.00 -11.26
C THR A 118 -8.71 10.16 -11.58
N GLY A 119 -8.89 8.95 -12.11
CA GLY A 119 -7.80 7.98 -12.28
C GLY A 119 -7.31 7.37 -10.97
N SER A 120 -7.98 7.63 -9.85
CA SER A 120 -7.57 7.13 -8.54
C SER A 120 -8.01 5.68 -8.31
N ILE A 121 -7.21 4.96 -7.53
CA ILE A 121 -7.56 3.64 -6.98
C ILE A 121 -8.05 3.83 -5.56
N TYR A 122 -9.24 3.29 -5.27
CA TYR A 122 -9.86 3.31 -3.95
C TYR A 122 -9.86 1.92 -3.34
N TYR A 123 -9.70 1.85 -2.02
CA TYR A 123 -9.65 0.63 -1.24
C TYR A 123 -10.93 0.48 -0.42
N PHE A 124 -11.68 -0.60 -0.66
CA PHE A 124 -12.99 -0.87 -0.06
C PHE A 124 -12.92 -1.89 1.08
N GLY A 125 -11.72 -2.26 1.49
CA GLY A 125 -11.46 -3.22 2.56
C GLY A 125 -10.88 -4.53 2.06
N GLU A 126 -10.77 -5.48 2.98
CA GLU A 126 -10.09 -6.74 2.80
C GLU A 126 -10.73 -7.87 3.60
N GLU A 127 -10.39 -9.09 3.22
CA GLU A 127 -10.55 -10.29 4.05
C GLU A 127 -9.21 -10.93 4.31
N VAL A 128 -8.86 -11.15 5.58
CA VAL A 128 -7.54 -11.62 6.02
C VAL A 128 -7.67 -13.01 6.61
N ASP A 129 -6.79 -13.92 6.21
CA ASP A 129 -6.58 -15.21 6.87
C ASP A 129 -5.16 -15.27 7.44
N ILE A 130 -5.03 -15.36 8.76
CA ILE A 130 -3.74 -15.54 9.43
C ILE A 130 -3.52 -17.03 9.67
N TYR A 131 -2.35 -17.54 9.28
CA TYR A 131 -1.99 -18.95 9.32
C TYR A 131 -0.98 -19.25 10.42
N LYS A 132 -1.21 -20.37 11.10
CA LYS A 132 -0.21 -21.04 11.95
C LYS A 132 -0.24 -22.54 11.70
N ASP A 133 0.93 -23.12 11.42
CA ASP A 133 1.06 -24.55 11.10
C ASP A 133 0.11 -25.01 9.98
N GLY A 134 -0.08 -24.15 8.97
CA GLY A 134 -0.93 -24.40 7.80
C GLY A 134 -2.44 -24.34 8.07
N LYS A 135 -2.87 -23.84 9.23
CA LYS A 135 -4.28 -23.66 9.59
C LYS A 135 -4.57 -22.19 9.84
N ILE A 136 -5.76 -21.75 9.43
CA ILE A 136 -6.26 -20.42 9.75
C ILE A 136 -6.50 -20.35 11.26
N THR A 137 -5.97 -19.32 11.90
CA THR A 137 -6.10 -19.08 13.34
C THR A 137 -6.80 -17.78 13.68
N ASP A 138 -6.78 -16.80 12.78
CA ASP A 138 -7.38 -15.48 13.03
C ASP A 138 -7.71 -14.77 11.70
N HIS A 139 -8.45 -13.67 11.82
CA HIS A 139 -8.83 -12.73 10.76
C HIS A 139 -8.57 -11.27 11.20
N GLU A 140 -7.57 -11.04 12.08
CA GLU A 140 -7.18 -9.70 12.55
C GLU A 140 -6.88 -8.79 11.35
N GLY A 141 -7.25 -7.52 11.46
CA GLY A 141 -7.11 -6.53 10.38
C GLY A 141 -8.27 -6.51 9.39
N GLN A 142 -9.07 -7.57 9.27
CA GLN A 142 -10.17 -7.62 8.31
C GLN A 142 -11.21 -6.48 8.50
N TRP A 143 -11.49 -5.74 7.42
CA TRP A 143 -12.53 -4.71 7.39
C TRP A 143 -13.17 -4.59 6.02
N ILE A 144 -14.44 -4.16 5.94
CA ILE A 144 -15.14 -3.90 4.68
C ILE A 144 -15.83 -2.54 4.76
N ALA A 145 -15.75 -1.75 3.70
CA ALA A 145 -16.43 -0.46 3.59
C ALA A 145 -17.96 -0.61 3.65
N GLY A 146 -18.60 0.25 4.42
CA GLY A 146 -20.02 0.16 4.79
C GLY A 146 -20.21 0.36 6.29
N GLU A 147 -21.43 0.71 6.69
CA GLU A 147 -21.77 1.02 8.09
C GLU A 147 -20.87 2.14 8.65
N GLN A 148 -20.05 1.86 9.67
CA GLN A 148 -19.07 2.80 10.24
C GLN A 148 -17.77 2.92 9.44
N ASN A 149 -17.46 1.95 8.58
CA ASN A 149 -16.24 1.92 7.78
C ASN A 149 -16.45 2.66 6.46
N LYS A 150 -15.37 3.26 5.93
CA LYS A 150 -15.40 3.95 4.64
C LYS A 150 -14.24 3.48 3.78
N ALA A 151 -14.49 3.39 2.48
CA ALA A 151 -13.41 3.18 1.53
C ALA A 151 -12.41 4.34 1.65
N GLY A 152 -11.12 4.03 1.55
CA GLY A 152 -10.07 5.05 1.51
C GLY A 152 -9.42 5.13 0.13
N LEU A 153 -8.37 5.93 0.04
CA LEU A 153 -7.65 6.21 -1.20
C LEU A 153 -6.33 5.44 -1.20
N GLU A 154 -6.20 4.44 -2.07
CA GLU A 154 -4.99 3.63 -2.18
C GLU A 154 -3.90 4.38 -2.94
N MET A 155 -4.24 4.86 -4.14
CA MET A 155 -3.32 5.61 -5.00
C MET A 155 -4.08 6.71 -5.73
N PRO A 156 -3.78 8.00 -5.50
CA PRO A 156 -4.37 9.08 -6.28
C PRO A 156 -3.97 8.97 -7.75
N GLY A 157 -4.88 9.32 -8.66
CA GLY A 157 -4.57 9.38 -10.09
C GLY A 157 -3.48 10.39 -10.44
N LEU A 158 -3.31 11.41 -9.60
CA LEU A 158 -2.20 12.35 -9.64
C LEU A 158 -1.63 12.54 -8.22
N PRO A 159 -0.55 11.83 -7.86
CA PRO A 159 0.13 12.07 -6.59
C PRO A 159 0.75 13.47 -6.55
N LEU A 160 0.45 14.22 -5.49
CA LEU A 160 1.01 15.55 -5.26
C LEU A 160 1.93 15.53 -4.04
N LEU A 161 3.11 16.15 -4.15
CA LEU A 161 4.05 16.24 -3.04
C LEU A 161 3.41 16.90 -1.82
N GLY A 162 3.56 16.27 -0.65
CA GLY A 162 2.96 16.72 0.62
C GLY A 162 1.45 16.49 0.72
N SER A 163 0.84 15.77 -0.23
CA SER A 163 -0.55 15.33 -0.06
C SER A 163 -0.64 14.25 1.03
N ARG A 164 -1.70 14.33 1.83
CA ARG A 164 -1.95 13.49 3.00
C ARG A 164 -3.39 12.99 2.97
N PHE A 165 -3.59 11.68 2.99
CA PHE A 165 -4.91 11.07 2.86
C PHE A 165 -4.99 9.74 3.64
N PHE A 166 -6.21 9.37 4.02
CA PHE A 166 -6.46 8.04 4.57
C PHE A 166 -6.52 7.00 3.43
N GLN A 167 -5.77 5.92 3.59
CA GLN A 167 -5.89 4.70 2.81
C GLN A 167 -7.06 3.85 3.31
N GLU A 168 -7.29 3.87 4.62
CA GLU A 168 -8.30 3.05 5.29
C GLU A 168 -9.03 3.88 6.33
N ILE A 169 -10.32 3.61 6.49
CA ILE A 169 -11.15 4.29 7.47
C ILE A 169 -12.09 3.24 8.09
N ALA A 170 -11.53 2.39 8.94
CA ALA A 170 -12.23 1.39 9.74
C ALA A 170 -11.85 1.59 11.22
N PRO A 171 -12.61 2.40 11.98
CA PRO A 171 -12.25 2.74 13.36
C PRO A 171 -11.97 1.51 14.22
N GLU A 172 -10.93 1.59 15.04
CA GLU A 172 -10.44 0.52 15.93
C GLU A 172 -9.84 -0.72 15.23
N VAL A 173 -10.02 -0.86 13.91
CA VAL A 173 -9.53 -1.99 13.12
C VAL A 173 -8.36 -1.58 12.22
N ALA A 174 -8.58 -0.63 11.31
CA ALA A 174 -7.63 -0.26 10.26
C ALA A 174 -7.81 1.23 9.89
N MET A 175 -6.77 2.04 10.06
CA MET A 175 -6.86 3.51 9.95
C MET A 175 -5.62 4.09 9.26
N ASP A 176 -5.07 3.36 8.30
CA ASP A 176 -3.82 3.73 7.66
C ASP A 176 -3.91 5.01 6.85
N ARG A 177 -2.81 5.75 6.88
CA ARG A 177 -2.67 7.09 6.30
C ARG A 177 -1.41 7.19 5.50
N LYS A 178 -1.52 7.74 4.30
CA LYS A 178 -0.43 7.95 3.35
C LYS A 178 -0.08 9.43 3.26
N GLU A 179 1.22 9.71 3.24
CA GLU A 179 1.80 11.01 2.92
C GLU A 179 2.80 10.87 1.77
N VAL A 180 2.61 11.65 0.70
CA VAL A 180 3.57 11.69 -0.41
C VAL A 180 4.77 12.55 -0.01
N ILE A 181 5.90 11.90 0.27
CA ILE A 181 7.09 12.57 0.80
C ILE A 181 8.17 12.86 -0.25
N SER A 182 8.17 12.13 -1.37
CA SER A 182 9.09 12.40 -2.48
C SER A 182 8.52 11.95 -3.83
N ILE A 183 8.88 12.67 -4.89
CA ILE A 183 8.55 12.37 -6.29
C ILE A 183 9.79 12.66 -7.13
N GLY A 184 10.18 11.73 -8.00
CA GLY A 184 11.24 11.97 -8.99
C GLY A 184 12.54 11.22 -8.73
N GLU A 185 12.68 10.56 -7.59
CA GLU A 185 13.90 9.86 -7.20
C GLU A 185 14.13 8.58 -8.01
N SER A 186 15.39 8.14 -8.10
CA SER A 186 15.72 6.82 -8.63
C SER A 186 15.77 5.81 -7.49
N TYR A 187 15.30 4.59 -7.73
CA TYR A 187 15.25 3.53 -6.73
C TYR A 187 15.69 2.20 -7.32
N GLU A 188 16.63 1.54 -6.65
CA GLU A 188 17.17 0.24 -7.07
C GLU A 188 16.62 -0.88 -6.19
N VAL A 189 16.08 -1.90 -6.85
CA VAL A 189 15.57 -3.15 -6.29
C VAL A 189 16.09 -4.31 -7.13
N PRO A 190 15.97 -5.58 -6.68
CA PRO A 190 16.45 -6.71 -7.46
C PRO A 190 15.86 -6.80 -8.88
N ALA A 191 14.62 -6.32 -9.09
CA ALA A 191 13.99 -6.26 -10.41
C ALA A 191 14.60 -5.21 -11.37
N GLY A 192 15.45 -4.29 -10.87
CA GLY A 192 16.12 -3.27 -11.67
C GLY A 192 16.22 -1.90 -10.98
N ASN A 193 16.71 -0.91 -11.74
CA ASN A 193 16.78 0.48 -11.32
C ASN A 193 15.69 1.30 -12.03
N PHE A 194 14.83 1.93 -11.25
CA PHE A 194 13.67 2.69 -11.71
C PHE A 194 13.87 4.17 -11.44
N LYS A 195 13.34 5.01 -12.33
CA LYS A 195 13.41 6.47 -12.23
C LYS A 195 12.02 7.05 -11.99
N SER A 196 11.99 8.30 -11.54
CA SER A 196 10.73 9.02 -11.29
C SER A 196 9.84 8.33 -10.26
N CYS A 197 10.47 7.71 -9.26
CA CYS A 197 9.79 6.98 -8.22
C CYS A 197 9.03 7.93 -7.28
N LEU A 198 7.92 7.42 -6.77
CA LEU A 198 7.08 8.02 -5.76
C LEU A 198 7.41 7.35 -4.43
N ARG A 199 7.73 8.12 -3.40
CA ARG A 199 7.91 7.62 -2.03
C ARG A 199 6.77 8.11 -1.16
N ILE A 200 6.13 7.16 -0.50
CA ILE A 200 5.02 7.38 0.42
C ILE A 200 5.46 6.98 1.82
N GLN A 201 5.13 7.80 2.80
CA GLN A 201 5.20 7.44 4.20
C GLN A 201 3.82 6.98 4.66
N GLU A 202 3.77 5.85 5.38
CA GLU A 202 2.56 5.28 5.94
C GLU A 202 2.60 5.32 7.47
N THR A 203 1.46 5.65 8.07
CA THR A 203 1.28 5.73 9.54
C THR A 203 -0.17 5.43 9.91
N THR A 204 -0.39 5.00 11.14
CA THR A 204 -1.74 4.79 11.69
C THR A 204 -1.92 5.54 13.02
N PRO A 205 -3.11 6.08 13.33
CA PRO A 205 -3.41 6.57 14.68
C PRO A 205 -3.57 5.44 15.71
N LEU A 206 -3.75 4.18 15.26
CA LEU A 206 -3.92 3.02 16.14
C LEU A 206 -2.59 2.56 16.77
N GLU A 207 -1.48 2.84 16.09
CA GLU A 207 -0.12 2.52 16.55
C GLU A 207 0.77 3.77 16.46
N PRO A 208 0.64 4.71 17.42
CA PRO A 208 1.36 5.98 17.37
C PRO A 208 2.89 5.79 17.44
N GLY A 209 3.58 6.30 16.43
CA GLY A 209 5.05 6.24 16.34
C GLY A 209 5.56 5.23 15.33
N GLU A 210 4.72 4.28 14.91
CA GLU A 210 5.03 3.37 13.81
C GLU A 210 4.97 4.12 12.47
N ILE A 211 6.02 3.95 11.67
CA ILE A 211 6.20 4.61 10.39
C ILE A 211 6.76 3.60 9.39
N GLU A 212 6.08 3.48 8.27
CA GLU A 212 6.50 2.66 7.15
C GLU A 212 6.74 3.51 5.91
N TYR A 213 7.47 2.95 4.95
CA TYR A 213 7.73 3.62 3.68
C TYR A 213 7.50 2.66 2.52
N LYS A 214 6.65 3.09 1.58
CA LYS A 214 6.44 2.41 0.31
C LYS A 214 7.05 3.22 -0.83
N VAL A 215 7.63 2.53 -1.80
CA VAL A 215 8.20 3.14 -3.01
C VAL A 215 7.49 2.58 -4.23
N TYR A 216 7.09 3.44 -5.16
CA TYR A 216 6.38 3.07 -6.38
C TYR A 216 7.12 3.60 -7.61
N ALA A 217 7.11 2.86 -8.71
CA ALA A 217 7.62 3.33 -10.00
C ALA A 217 6.52 3.48 -11.05
N PRO A 218 6.67 4.44 -11.98
CA PRO A 218 5.76 4.63 -13.09
C PRO A 218 5.60 3.35 -13.93
N GLU A 219 4.37 3.00 -14.27
CA GLU A 219 3.98 1.82 -15.07
C GLU A 219 4.36 0.46 -14.47
N ILE A 220 4.92 0.44 -13.25
CA ILE A 220 5.31 -0.79 -12.54
C ILE A 220 4.45 -1.00 -11.30
N GLY A 221 4.21 0.06 -10.53
CA GLY A 221 3.56 -0.02 -9.23
C GLY A 221 4.56 -0.13 -8.08
N LEU A 222 4.18 -0.85 -7.03
CA LEU A 222 4.92 -0.97 -5.79
C LEU A 222 6.28 -1.66 -6.00
N LEU A 223 7.37 -1.01 -5.62
CA LEU A 223 8.75 -1.50 -5.66
C LEU A 223 9.23 -2.04 -4.32
N GLN A 224 8.72 -1.52 -3.22
CA GLN A 224 9.10 -1.92 -1.87
C GLN A 224 7.92 -1.79 -0.92
N ASP A 225 7.70 -2.86 -0.16
CA ASP A 225 6.84 -2.91 1.00
C ASP A 225 7.66 -3.33 2.22
N GLU A 226 7.64 -2.54 3.30
CA GLU A 226 8.57 -2.65 4.44
C GLU A 226 10.03 -3.02 3.99
N ASN A 227 10.47 -4.25 4.32
CA ASN A 227 11.78 -4.81 4.02
C ASN A 227 11.80 -5.67 2.75
N ALA A 228 10.64 -5.92 2.14
CA ALA A 228 10.48 -6.72 0.94
C ALA A 228 10.60 -5.85 -0.32
N LYS A 229 11.51 -6.22 -1.22
CA LYS A 229 11.79 -5.50 -2.47
C LYS A 229 11.36 -6.31 -3.67
N LEU A 230 10.88 -5.62 -4.70
CA LEU A 230 10.39 -6.23 -5.92
C LEU A 230 11.51 -7.02 -6.63
N VAL A 231 11.25 -8.29 -6.90
CA VAL A 231 12.15 -9.19 -7.64
C VAL A 231 11.64 -9.51 -9.04
N ARG A 232 10.32 -9.52 -9.24
CA ARG A 232 9.67 -9.84 -10.52
C ARG A 232 8.30 -9.20 -10.60
N TYR A 233 7.92 -8.72 -11.78
CA TYR A 233 6.60 -8.18 -12.05
C TYR A 233 6.17 -8.50 -13.48
N GLY A 234 4.87 -8.37 -13.75
CA GLY A 234 4.30 -8.48 -15.10
C GLY A 234 3.02 -9.28 -15.14
N PHE A 235 2.46 -9.43 -16.34
CA PHE A 235 1.24 -10.21 -16.54
C PHE A 235 1.53 -11.72 -16.53
N VAL A 236 0.76 -12.45 -15.74
CA VAL A 236 0.72 -13.91 -15.69
C VAL A 236 -0.62 -14.42 -16.21
N LYS A 237 -0.62 -15.68 -16.66
CA LYS A 237 -1.87 -16.36 -17.00
C LYS A 237 -2.56 -16.77 -15.70
N LEU A 238 -3.77 -16.26 -15.50
CA LEU A 238 -4.67 -16.65 -14.43
C LEU A 238 -5.40 -17.95 -14.74
#